data_AF-A0A067F4R7-F1
#
_entry.id   AF-A0A067F4R7-F1
#
_cell.length_a   1.000
_cell.length_b   1.000
_cell.length_c   1.000
_cell.angle_alpha   90.00
_cell.angle_beta   90.00
_cell.angle_gamma   90.00
#
_symmetry.space_group_name_H-M   'P 1'
#
loop_
_entity.id
_entity.type
_entity.pdbx_description
1 polymer ?
#
loop_
_entity_poly.entity_id
_entity_poly.type
_entity_poly.pdbx_seq_one_letter_code
_entity_poly.pdbx_strand_id
1 'polypeptide(L)'
;KALNEANEAKLEGNKLFAEGKYEEALLQYEVALRVASVPERAESASAPEAKEGQSASEKKEVAPAPEMAELRSICHSNRGICFLKLGKFEESIKECTKALELNPTYMKALIRRAEAHEKLEHFEEAIADMKKILEFDPSNNQAKRTIL
;
A
#
# COMPACT_ATOMS: atom_id res chain seq x y z
N LYS A 1 14.99 -12.02 -5.51
CA LYS A 1 15.73 -11.58 -4.31
C LYS A 1 15.03 -10.38 -3.66
N ALA A 2 14.88 -9.26 -4.38
CA ALA A 2 14.11 -8.09 -3.92
C ALA A 2 12.70 -8.38 -3.35
N LEU A 3 11.93 -9.31 -3.94
CA LEU A 3 10.59 -9.66 -3.42
C LEU A 3 10.64 -10.24 -2.01
N ASN A 4 11.64 -11.06 -1.70
CA ASN A 4 11.79 -11.66 -0.37
C ASN A 4 12.16 -10.58 0.64
N GLU A 5 13.12 -9.72 0.31
CA GLU A 5 13.55 -8.61 1.16
C GLU A 5 12.39 -7.64 1.46
N ALA A 6 11.58 -7.31 0.45
CA ALA A 6 10.39 -6.49 0.64
C ALA A 6 9.34 -7.17 1.56
N ASN A 7 9.16 -8.49 1.41
CA ASN A 7 8.26 -9.25 2.28
C ASN A 7 8.76 -9.35 3.72
N GLU A 8 10.06 -9.50 3.94
CA GLU A 8 10.68 -9.51 5.26
C GLU A 8 10.48 -8.16 5.97
N ALA A 9 10.75 -7.04 5.28
CA ALA A 9 10.51 -5.70 5.82
C ALA A 9 9.02 -5.49 6.16
N LYS A 10 8.11 -5.92 5.28
CA LYS A 10 6.66 -5.89 5.56
C LYS A 10 6.31 -6.73 6.80
N LEU A 11 6.91 -7.91 6.95
CA LEU A 11 6.64 -8.79 8.09
C LEU A 11 7.13 -8.18 9.41
N GLU A 12 8.32 -7.59 9.44
CA GLU A 12 8.80 -6.88 10.62
C GLU A 12 7.93 -5.67 10.95
N GLY A 13 7.47 -4.92 9.94
CA GLY A 13 6.49 -3.85 10.13
C GLY A 13 5.19 -4.35 10.77
N ASN A 14 4.68 -5.52 10.36
CA ASN A 14 3.48 -6.12 10.96
C ASN A 14 3.69 -6.49 12.43
N LYS A 15 4.88 -7.00 12.77
CA LYS A 15 5.25 -7.35 14.14
C LYS A 15 5.34 -6.10 15.02
N LEU A 16 6.03 -5.06 14.57
CA LEU A 16 6.10 -3.78 15.26
C LEU A 16 4.71 -3.15 15.45
N PHE A 17 3.83 -3.26 14.46
CA PHE A 17 2.45 -2.83 14.58
C PHE A 17 1.69 -3.59 15.68
N ALA A 18 1.87 -4.91 15.76
CA ALA A 18 1.26 -5.73 16.81
C ALA A 18 1.80 -5.38 18.21
N GLU A 19 3.04 -4.89 18.30
CA GLU A 19 3.64 -4.36 19.54
C GLU A 19 3.20 -2.91 19.85
N GLY A 20 2.41 -2.26 19.00
CA GLY A 20 1.96 -0.87 19.18
C GLY A 20 2.98 0.19 18.77
N LYS A 21 4.10 -0.21 18.15
CA LYS A 21 5.18 0.66 17.69
C LYS A 21 4.91 1.16 16.27
N TYR A 22 3.94 2.06 16.15
CA TYR A 22 3.40 2.44 14.84
C TYR A 22 4.39 3.22 13.97
N GLU A 23 5.21 4.09 14.55
CA GLU A 23 6.26 4.84 13.86
C GLU A 23 7.34 3.91 13.31
N GLU A 24 7.80 2.95 14.10
CA GLU A 24 8.79 1.97 13.66
C GLU A 24 8.22 1.03 12.58
N ALA A 25 6.95 0.65 12.71
CA ALA A 25 6.24 -0.09 11.68
C ALA A 25 6.17 0.70 10.35
N LEU A 26 5.90 2.01 10.41
CA LEU A 26 5.89 2.88 9.22
C LEU A 26 7.23 2.89 8.49
N LEU A 27 8.36 2.91 9.23
CA LEU A 27 9.70 2.83 8.66
C LEU A 27 9.91 1.50 7.92
N GLN A 28 9.50 0.38 8.51
CA GLN A 28 9.63 -0.94 7.87
C GLN A 28 8.76 -1.07 6.62
N TYR A 29 7.53 -0.53 6.64
CA TYR A 29 6.71 -0.49 5.42
C TYR A 29 7.30 0.43 4.35
N GLU A 30 7.98 1.51 4.72
CA GLU A 30 8.69 2.35 3.75
C GLU A 30 9.86 1.58 3.09
N VAL A 31 10.63 0.83 3.88
CA VAL A 31 11.69 -0.04 3.35
C VAL A 31 11.10 -1.05 2.35
N ALA A 32 10.01 -1.73 2.72
CA ALA A 32 9.33 -2.66 1.83
C ALA A 32 8.90 -2.00 0.51
N LEU A 33 8.30 -0.82 0.57
CA LEU A 33 7.88 -0.06 -0.61
C LEU A 33 9.07 0.38 -1.47
N ARG A 34 10.17 0.81 -0.85
CA ARG A 34 11.39 1.23 -1.55
C ARG A 34 11.95 0.07 -2.36
N VAL A 35 12.14 -1.09 -1.72
CA VAL A 35 12.62 -2.31 -2.38
C VAL A 35 11.67 -2.75 -3.50
N ALA A 36 10.36 -2.73 -3.26
CA ALA A 36 9.36 -3.10 -4.25
C ALA A 36 9.12 -2.06 -5.37
N SER A 37 9.77 -0.90 -5.29
CA SER A 37 9.74 0.15 -6.33
C SER A 37 11.03 0.17 -7.15
N VAL A 38 12.07 -0.58 -6.77
CA VAL A 38 13.28 -0.72 -7.58
C VAL A 38 12.97 -1.63 -8.77
N PRO A 39 13.15 -1.19 -10.02
CA PRO A 39 13.03 -2.07 -11.17
C PRO A 39 14.11 -3.15 -11.11
N GLU A 40 13.69 -4.41 -11.25
CA GLU A 40 14.50 -5.64 -11.12
C GLU A 40 15.85 -5.61 -11.87
N ARG A 41 15.95 -4.79 -12.93
CA ARG A 41 17.16 -4.59 -13.74
C ARG A 41 18.36 -4.03 -12.96
N ALA A 42 18.14 -3.31 -11.85
CA ALA A 42 19.22 -2.69 -11.08
C ALA A 42 20.10 -3.71 -10.31
N GLU A 43 19.61 -4.91 -10.02
CA GLU A 43 20.39 -5.92 -9.28
C GLU A 43 21.33 -6.77 -10.18
N SER A 44 21.21 -6.68 -11.51
CA SER A 44 22.06 -7.45 -12.44
C SER A 44 23.32 -6.71 -12.93
N ALA A 45 23.47 -5.43 -12.60
CA ALA A 45 24.60 -4.61 -13.06
C ALA A 45 25.79 -4.68 -12.08
N SER A 46 26.39 -5.87 -11.96
CA SER A 46 27.75 -6.03 -11.45
C SER A 46 28.61 -6.72 -12.53
N ALA A 47 28.90 -6.01 -13.61
CA ALA A 47 29.96 -6.33 -14.58
C ALA A 47 30.37 -5.04 -15.32
N PRO A 48 31.64 -4.90 -15.75
CA PRO A 48 32.34 -3.62 -15.81
C PRO A 48 31.98 -2.78 -17.04
N GLU A 49 32.24 -1.47 -16.89
CA GLU A 49 32.09 -0.42 -17.89
C GLU A 49 32.61 -0.83 -19.27
N ALA A 50 31.75 -0.71 -20.29
CA ALA A 50 32.14 -0.67 -21.69
C ALA A 50 31.46 0.53 -22.36
N LYS A 51 32.26 1.25 -23.14
CA LYS A 51 32.07 2.62 -23.62
C LYS A 51 30.84 2.86 -24.51
N GLU A 52 30.40 4.12 -24.42
CA GLU A 52 29.65 4.97 -25.36
C GLU A 52 29.19 4.35 -26.68
N GLY A 53 27.86 4.42 -26.88
CA GLY A 53 27.19 4.30 -28.18
C GLY A 53 25.75 4.79 -28.03
N GLN A 54 25.41 5.89 -28.71
CA GLN A 54 24.12 6.54 -28.68
C GLN A 54 22.98 5.59 -29.10
N SER A 55 21.91 5.55 -28.29
CA SER A 55 20.56 5.19 -28.73
C SER A 55 19.59 5.56 -27.61
N ALA A 56 18.93 6.70 -27.77
CA ALA A 56 17.76 7.09 -26.98
C ALA A 56 16.60 6.15 -27.33
N SER A 57 16.60 4.94 -26.77
CA SER A 57 15.39 4.12 -26.69
C SER A 57 14.72 4.46 -25.37
N GLU A 58 13.56 5.10 -25.46
CA GLU A 58 12.64 5.35 -24.35
C GLU A 58 12.68 4.18 -23.38
N LYS A 59 13.04 4.46 -22.12
CA LYS A 59 12.92 3.50 -21.03
C LYS A 59 11.43 3.20 -20.90
N LYS A 60 10.96 2.18 -21.62
CA LYS A 60 9.64 1.59 -21.40
C LYS A 60 9.67 1.13 -19.95
N GLU A 61 9.06 1.93 -19.09
CA GLU A 61 8.87 1.62 -17.68
C GLU A 61 8.18 0.27 -17.65
N VAL A 62 8.95 -0.78 -17.37
CA VAL A 62 8.42 -2.14 -17.31
C VAL A 62 7.48 -2.11 -16.12
N ALA A 63 6.18 -2.23 -16.42
CA ALA A 63 5.16 -2.30 -15.39
C ALA A 63 5.61 -3.33 -14.34
N PRO A 64 5.63 -2.95 -13.05
CA PRO A 64 6.14 -3.83 -12.02
C PRO A 64 5.38 -5.15 -12.02
N ALA A 65 6.07 -6.24 -11.73
CA ALA A 65 5.46 -7.57 -11.66
C ALA A 65 4.19 -7.54 -10.80
N PRO A 66 3.12 -8.27 -11.16
CA PRO A 66 1.83 -8.21 -10.47
C PRO A 66 1.96 -8.48 -8.96
N GLU A 67 2.91 -9.34 -8.57
CA GLU A 67 3.24 -9.62 -7.17
C GLU A 67 3.80 -8.41 -6.41
N MET A 68 4.59 -7.56 -7.07
CA MET A 68 5.10 -6.32 -6.49
C MET A 68 4.01 -5.26 -6.36
N ALA A 69 3.10 -5.18 -7.32
CA ALA A 69 1.94 -4.29 -7.22
C ALA A 69 1.05 -4.65 -6.02
N GLU A 70 0.78 -5.94 -5.84
CA GLU A 70 0.02 -6.45 -4.69
C GLU A 70 0.74 -6.18 -3.37
N LEU A 71 2.04 -6.47 -3.27
CA LEU A 71 2.82 -6.17 -2.07
C LEU A 71 2.79 -4.68 -1.71
N ARG A 72 2.95 -3.80 -2.71
CA ARG A 72 2.88 -2.34 -2.47
C ARG A 72 1.49 -1.90 -2.03
N SER A 73 0.43 -2.48 -2.60
CA SER A 73 -0.94 -2.22 -2.13
C SER A 73 -1.10 -2.59 -0.65
N ILE A 74 -0.60 -3.77 -0.26
CA ILE A 74 -0.61 -4.23 1.13
C ILE A 74 0.17 -3.29 2.04
N CYS A 75 1.39 -2.88 1.65
CA CYS A 75 2.22 -1.98 2.43
C CYS A 75 1.59 -0.59 2.61
N HIS A 76 0.99 -0.03 1.56
CA HIS A 76 0.26 1.23 1.66
C HIS A 76 -0.94 1.12 2.61
N SER A 77 -1.75 0.06 2.49
CA SER A 77 -2.85 -0.19 3.43
C SER A 77 -2.36 -0.31 4.87
N ASN A 78 -1.23 -0.99 5.10
CA ASN A 78 -0.60 -1.13 6.41
C ASN A 78 -0.06 0.19 6.97
N ARG A 79 0.49 1.07 6.14
CA ARG A 79 0.80 2.44 6.56
C ARG A 79 -0.48 3.20 6.94
N GLY A 80 -1.56 3.00 6.18
CA GLY A 80 -2.88 3.56 6.49
C GLY A 80 -3.37 3.24 7.91
N ILE A 81 -3.28 1.99 8.35
CA ILE A 81 -3.69 1.65 9.73
C ILE A 81 -2.75 2.21 10.79
N CYS A 82 -1.43 2.31 10.54
CA CYS A 82 -0.53 3.01 11.46
C CYS A 82 -0.97 4.47 11.64
N PHE A 83 -1.29 5.15 10.54
CA PHE A 83 -1.73 6.55 10.60
C PHE A 83 -3.08 6.70 11.32
N LEU A 84 -4.04 5.79 11.13
CA LEU A 84 -5.26 5.74 11.94
C LEU A 84 -4.96 5.63 13.44
N LYS A 85 -4.05 4.73 13.83
CA LYS A 85 -3.65 4.54 15.23
C LYS A 85 -2.94 5.75 15.82
N LEU A 86 -2.29 6.55 14.99
CA LEU A 86 -1.63 7.80 15.36
C LEU A 86 -2.54 9.03 15.28
N GLY A 87 -3.82 8.87 14.90
CA GLY A 87 -4.76 9.99 14.74
C GLY A 87 -4.48 10.88 13.51
N LYS A 88 -3.69 10.39 12.56
CA LYS A 88 -3.28 11.08 11.33
C LYS A 88 -4.19 10.66 10.17
N PHE A 89 -5.43 11.14 10.17
CA PHE A 89 -6.48 10.59 9.32
C PHE A 89 -6.27 10.93 7.84
N GLU A 90 -5.78 12.13 7.52
CA GLU A 90 -5.47 12.56 6.16
C GLU A 90 -4.35 11.72 5.54
N GLU A 91 -3.30 11.40 6.30
CA GLU A 91 -2.24 10.48 5.86
C GLU A 91 -2.77 9.07 5.65
N SER A 92 -3.69 8.60 6.50
CA SER A 92 -4.35 7.31 6.30
C SER A 92 -5.12 7.28 4.98
N ILE A 93 -5.90 8.32 4.67
CA ILE A 93 -6.64 8.42 3.42
C ILE A 93 -5.70 8.41 2.21
N LYS A 94 -4.59 9.16 2.27
CA LYS A 94 -3.59 9.20 1.19
C LYS A 94 -2.99 7.82 0.94
N GLU A 95 -2.58 7.11 2.00
CA GLU A 95 -1.97 5.79 1.84
C GLU A 95 -3.00 4.74 1.39
N CYS A 96 -4.21 4.74 1.94
CA CYS A 96 -5.26 3.81 1.49
C CYS A 96 -5.66 4.07 0.03
N THR A 97 -5.63 5.32 -0.43
CA THR A 97 -5.89 5.67 -1.83
C THR A 97 -4.83 5.08 -2.75
N LYS A 98 -3.54 5.21 -2.43
CA LYS A 98 -2.45 4.54 -3.18
C LYS A 98 -2.62 3.02 -3.19
N ALA A 99 -3.05 2.43 -2.08
CA ALA A 99 -3.32 1.00 -2.02
C ALA A 99 -4.43 0.59 -3.02
N LEU A 100 -5.48 1.40 -3.14
CA LEU A 100 -6.63 1.15 -4.01
C LEU A 100 -6.34 1.47 -5.48
N GLU A 101 -5.41 2.38 -5.78
CA GLU A 101 -4.89 2.59 -7.13
C GLU A 101 -4.15 1.34 -7.65
N LEU A 102 -3.44 0.64 -6.75
CA LEU A 102 -2.72 -0.60 -7.08
C LEU A 102 -3.61 -1.84 -7.07
N ASN A 103 -4.54 -1.94 -6.10
CA ASN A 103 -5.54 -3.00 -6.02
C ASN A 103 -6.90 -2.40 -5.63
N PRO A 104 -7.78 -2.11 -6.60
CA PRO A 104 -9.08 -1.47 -6.37
C PRO A 104 -10.08 -2.28 -5.55
N THR A 105 -9.81 -3.58 -5.37
CA THR A 105 -10.67 -4.54 -4.65
C THR A 105 -10.16 -4.84 -3.24
N TYR A 106 -9.08 -4.19 -2.81
CA TYR A 106 -8.47 -4.49 -1.53
C TYR A 106 -9.31 -3.98 -0.35
N MET A 107 -10.18 -4.85 0.16
CA MET A 107 -11.19 -4.50 1.17
C MET A 107 -10.61 -3.84 2.43
N LYS A 108 -9.42 -4.26 2.90
CA LYS A 108 -8.78 -3.64 4.08
C LYS A 108 -8.46 -2.16 3.85
N ALA A 109 -8.07 -1.77 2.63
CA ALA A 109 -7.82 -0.38 2.31
C ALA A 109 -9.12 0.44 2.24
N LEU A 110 -10.21 -0.13 1.68
CA LEU A 110 -11.54 0.52 1.70
C LEU A 110 -12.02 0.74 3.14
N ILE A 111 -11.92 -0.27 4.01
CA ILE A 111 -12.34 -0.17 5.41
C ILE A 111 -11.57 0.94 6.13
N ARG A 112 -10.23 0.93 5.99
CA ARG A 112 -9.36 1.90 6.67
C ARG A 112 -9.58 3.33 6.16
N ARG A 113 -9.81 3.50 4.86
CA ARG A 113 -10.10 4.82 4.29
C ARG A 113 -11.45 5.35 4.75
N ALA A 114 -12.47 4.50 4.79
CA ALA A 114 -13.78 4.86 5.34
C ALA A 114 -13.72 5.23 6.82
N GLU A 115 -12.99 4.46 7.64
CA GLU A 115 -12.76 4.80 9.06
C GLU A 115 -12.07 6.16 9.22
N ALA A 116 -11.09 6.47 8.36
CA ALA A 116 -10.41 7.77 8.38
C ALA A 116 -11.33 8.91 7.94
N HIS A 117 -12.16 8.70 6.93
CA HIS A 117 -13.19 9.66 6.51
C HIS A 117 -14.21 9.92 7.63
N GLU A 118 -14.69 8.87 8.31
CA GLU A 118 -15.61 9.01 9.46
C GLU A 118 -14.98 9.84 10.58
N LYS A 119 -13.69 9.63 10.87
CA LYS A 119 -12.96 10.42 11.89
C LYS A 119 -12.78 11.89 11.52
N LEU A 120 -12.87 12.22 10.23
CA LEU A 120 -12.86 13.59 9.72
C LEU A 120 -14.26 14.11 9.41
N GLU A 121 -15.32 13.38 9.79
CA GLU A 121 -16.72 13.72 9.51
C GLU A 121 -17.08 13.78 8.00
N HIS A 122 -16.24 13.17 7.15
CA HIS A 122 -16.47 12.98 5.71
C HIS A 122 -17.38 11.77 5.45
N PHE A 123 -18.62 11.83 5.94
CA PHE A 123 -19.52 10.68 5.97
C PHE A 123 -19.92 10.16 4.58
N GLU A 124 -20.03 11.06 3.59
CA GLU A 124 -20.40 10.67 2.22
C GLU A 124 -19.34 9.77 1.58
N GLU A 125 -18.06 10.13 1.74
CA GLU A 125 -16.93 9.36 1.27
C GLU A 125 -16.79 8.03 2.01
N ALA A 126 -17.01 8.02 3.34
CA ALA A 126 -17.01 6.79 4.12
C ALA A 126 -18.10 5.81 3.65
N ILE A 127 -19.31 6.31 3.41
CA ILE A 127 -20.43 5.53 2.86
C ILE A 127 -20.10 5.01 1.45
N ALA A 128 -19.45 5.82 0.61
CA ALA A 128 -19.06 5.40 -0.73
C ALA A 128 -18.08 4.20 -0.71
N ASP A 129 -17.07 4.25 0.16
CA ASP A 129 -16.13 3.14 0.35
C ASP A 129 -16.84 1.88 0.89
N MET A 130 -17.78 2.04 1.83
CA MET A 130 -18.56 0.93 2.37
C MET A 130 -19.51 0.30 1.34
N LYS A 131 -20.14 1.10 0.48
CA LYS A 131 -20.97 0.60 -0.62
C LYS A 131 -20.14 -0.25 -1.57
N LYS A 132 -18.93 0.18 -1.88
CA LYS A 132 -17.99 -0.59 -2.71
C LYS A 132 -17.62 -1.94 -2.09
N ILE A 133 -17.49 -2.02 -0.76
CA ILE A 133 -17.31 -3.31 -0.07
C ILE A 133 -18.52 -4.22 -0.29
N LEU A 134 -19.75 -3.69 -0.21
CA LEU A 134 -20.97 -4.48 -0.43
C LEU A 134 -21.16 -4.95 -1.87
N GLU A 135 -20.57 -4.28 -2.85
CA GLU A 135 -20.52 -4.77 -4.24
C GLU A 135 -19.72 -6.07 -4.35
N PHE A 136 -18.66 -6.22 -3.54
CA PHE A 136 -17.79 -7.40 -3.54
C PHE A 136 -18.23 -8.47 -2.54
N ASP A 137 -18.68 -8.05 -1.36
CA ASP A 137 -19.18 -8.90 -0.29
C ASP A 137 -20.51 -8.32 0.25
N PRO A 138 -21.64 -8.69 -0.36
CA PRO A 138 -22.97 -8.26 0.08
C PRO A 138 -23.33 -8.73 1.50
N SER A 139 -22.56 -9.63 2.11
CA SER A 139 -22.77 -10.14 3.47
C SER A 139 -21.97 -9.39 4.53
N ASN A 140 -21.12 -8.43 4.13
CA ASN A 140 -20.24 -7.72 5.04
C ASN A 140 -21.01 -6.92 6.11
N ASN A 141 -20.95 -7.39 7.36
CA ASN A 141 -21.71 -6.78 8.47
C ASN A 141 -21.21 -5.38 8.84
N GLN A 142 -19.91 -5.11 8.70
CA GLN A 142 -19.36 -3.79 9.02
C GLN A 142 -19.90 -2.75 8.04
N ALA A 143 -19.81 -3.03 6.74
CA ALA A 143 -20.30 -2.11 5.72
C ALA A 143 -21.81 -1.86 5.81
N LYS A 144 -22.61 -2.89 6.11
CA LYS A 144 -24.06 -2.71 6.35
C LYS A 144 -24.35 -1.77 7.52
N ARG A 145 -23.60 -1.88 8.61
CA ARG A 145 -23.82 -1.05 9.81
C ARG A 145 -23.48 0.41 9.58
N THR A 146 -22.47 0.71 8.75
CA THR A 146 -22.04 2.08 8.48
C THR A 146 -22.98 2.83 7.51
N ILE A 147 -23.74 2.12 6.69
CA ILE A 147 -24.63 2.73 5.67
C ILE A 147 -26.05 2.99 6.21
N LEU A 148 -26.47 2.28 7.26
CA LEU A 148 -27.81 2.35 7.87
C LEU A 148 -27.87 3.40 8.97
#